data_AF-U6M2H1-F1
#
_entry.id   AF-U6M2H1-F1
#
_cell.length_a   1.000
_cell.length_b   1.000
_cell.length_c   1.000
_cell.angle_alpha   90.00
_cell.angle_beta   90.00
_cell.angle_gamma   90.00
#
_symmetry.space_group_name_H-M   'P 1'
#
loop_
_entity.id
_entity.type
_entity.pdbx_description
1 polymer ?
#
loop_
_entity_poly.entity_id
_entity_poly.type
_entity_poly.pdbx_seq_one_letter_code
_entity_poly.pdbx_strand_id
1 'polypeptide(L)'
;MRLDYVPTTVFTPIEYGCVGLSEEAAISKYGEEDIEVYLREFSPLEFSACHRERIIIRKEEEKGEKGGKKEEEEEEEINKELSPCCLSKLICLKSKNLKVLGIHFVGPEAAEVIQGMALAIQLGATKADFDNTLGIHPSNAECFMQLQITKRSGENWVATGGCGGGKCG
;
A
#
# COMPACT_ATOMS: atom_id res chain seq x y z
N MET A 1 -6.98 29.78 -6.95
CA MET A 1 -6.69 28.34 -7.12
C MET A 1 -6.15 27.83 -5.79
N ARG A 2 -6.69 26.73 -5.27
CA ARG A 2 -6.27 26.16 -3.98
C ARG A 2 -5.19 25.11 -4.24
N LEU A 3 -4.02 25.23 -3.61
CA LEU A 3 -2.85 24.37 -3.86
C LEU A 3 -2.64 23.29 -2.77
N ASP A 4 -3.56 23.18 -1.82
CA ASP A 4 -3.40 22.31 -0.65
C ASP A 4 -3.50 20.80 -0.96
N TYR A 5 -4.13 20.43 -2.08
CA TYR A 5 -4.45 19.04 -2.44
C TYR A 5 -4.21 18.79 -3.94
N VAL A 6 -2.99 19.06 -4.40
CA VAL A 6 -2.57 18.71 -5.77
C VAL A 6 -2.24 17.20 -5.80
N PRO A 7 -2.95 16.37 -6.58
CA PRO A 7 -2.60 14.96 -6.71
C PRO A 7 -1.29 14.79 -7.46
N THR A 8 -0.55 13.72 -7.13
CA THR A 8 0.71 13.36 -7.78
C THR A 8 0.79 11.85 -7.96
N THR A 9 1.30 11.40 -9.10
CA THR A 9 1.59 9.99 -9.37
C THR A 9 3.02 9.83 -9.88
N VAL A 10 3.69 8.80 -9.39
CA VAL A 10 5.02 8.34 -9.82
C VAL A 10 4.85 7.02 -10.56
N PHE A 11 5.22 7.03 -11.85
CA PHE A 11 5.07 5.89 -12.77
C PHE A 11 6.26 4.92 -12.68
N THR A 12 6.44 4.32 -11.51
CA THR A 12 7.34 3.17 -11.30
C THR A 12 6.70 1.86 -11.79
N PRO A 13 7.45 0.74 -11.94
CA PRO A 13 6.89 -0.53 -12.41
C PRO A 13 5.67 -1.03 -11.62
N ILE A 14 5.62 -0.71 -10.32
CA ILE A 14 4.38 -0.62 -9.56
C ILE A 14 4.20 0.85 -9.22
N GLU A 15 3.11 1.45 -9.66
CA GLU A 15 2.92 2.89 -9.53
C GLU A 15 2.63 3.30 -8.09
N TYR A 16 2.91 4.57 -7.80
CA TYR A 16 2.55 5.19 -6.54
C TYR A 16 1.81 6.50 -6.81
N GLY A 17 0.61 6.61 -6.28
CA GLY A 17 -0.18 7.84 -6.34
C GLY A 17 -0.51 8.34 -4.93
N CYS A 18 -0.56 9.66 -4.78
CA CYS A 18 -0.98 10.30 -3.54
C CYS A 18 -1.64 11.66 -3.73
N VAL A 19 -2.41 12.05 -2.72
CA VAL A 19 -2.94 13.42 -2.58
C VAL A 19 -3.03 13.78 -1.10
N GLY A 20 -2.62 15.01 -0.75
CA GLY A 20 -2.63 15.50 0.63
C GLY A 20 -1.33 15.24 1.40
N LEU A 21 -1.42 15.14 2.72
CA LEU A 21 -0.27 15.01 3.61
C LEU A 21 0.22 13.57 3.69
N SER A 22 1.55 13.37 3.79
CA SER A 22 2.11 12.11 4.24
C SER A 22 1.83 11.88 5.73
N GLU A 23 2.05 10.64 6.19
CA GLU A 23 1.77 10.26 7.59
C GLU A 23 2.64 11.08 8.54
N GLU A 24 3.93 11.13 8.29
CA GLU A 24 4.90 11.89 9.07
C GLU A 24 4.62 13.40 9.06
N ALA A 25 4.17 13.95 7.92
CA ALA A 25 3.78 15.36 7.84
C ALA A 25 2.49 15.65 8.62
N ALA A 26 1.51 14.74 8.59
CA ALA A 26 0.29 14.86 9.37
C ALA A 26 0.57 14.77 10.88
N ILE A 27 1.42 13.82 11.30
CA ILE A 27 1.87 13.67 12.69
C ILE A 27 2.61 14.92 13.15
N SER A 28 3.55 15.44 12.34
CA SER A 28 4.30 16.64 12.70
C SER A 28 3.39 17.88 12.87
N LYS A 29 2.28 17.95 12.12
CA LYS A 29 1.39 19.11 12.11
C LYS A 29 0.27 19.06 13.15
N TYR A 30 -0.30 17.87 13.40
CA TYR A 30 -1.48 17.69 14.25
C TYR A 30 -1.20 16.90 15.53
N GLY A 31 -0.02 16.29 15.65
CA GLY A 31 0.35 15.39 16.74
C GLY A 31 -0.10 13.95 16.48
N GLU A 32 0.74 13.00 16.89
CA GLU A 32 0.47 11.56 16.71
C GLU A 32 -0.86 11.14 17.33
N GLU A 33 -1.22 11.73 18.47
CA GLU A 33 -2.44 11.41 19.21
C GLU A 33 -3.72 11.84 18.51
N ASP A 34 -3.68 12.75 17.54
CA ASP A 34 -4.87 13.20 16.79
C ASP A 34 -4.97 12.57 15.39
N ILE A 35 -3.96 11.78 14.99
CA ILE A 35 -3.93 11.08 13.70
C ILE A 35 -4.40 9.63 13.87
N GLU A 36 -5.26 9.20 12.96
CA GLU A 36 -5.64 7.80 12.76
C GLU A 36 -5.29 7.39 11.33
N VAL A 37 -4.59 6.27 11.18
CA VAL A 37 -4.12 5.79 9.88
C VAL A 37 -4.79 4.46 9.59
N TYR A 38 -5.59 4.43 8.52
CA TYR A 38 -6.19 3.20 8.02
C TYR A 38 -5.37 2.70 6.85
N LEU A 39 -5.03 1.41 6.82
CA LEU A 39 -4.21 0.85 5.74
C LEU A 39 -4.50 -0.63 5.52
N ARG A 40 -4.24 -1.07 4.28
CA ARG A 40 -4.32 -2.48 3.90
C ARG A 40 -3.38 -2.76 2.73
N GLU A 41 -2.59 -3.82 2.86
CA GLU A 41 -1.87 -4.41 1.74
C GLU A 41 -2.73 -5.48 1.07
N PHE A 42 -2.63 -5.58 -0.25
CA PHE A 42 -3.38 -6.57 -1.03
C PHE A 42 -2.67 -6.90 -2.34
N SER A 43 -3.15 -7.93 -3.01
CA SER A 43 -2.72 -8.28 -4.37
C SER A 43 -3.87 -8.00 -5.34
N PRO A 44 -3.63 -7.28 -6.45
CA PRO A 44 -4.61 -7.14 -7.52
C PRO A 44 -5.05 -8.51 -8.02
N LEU A 45 -6.32 -8.63 -8.41
CA LEU A 45 -6.89 -9.89 -8.88
C LEU A 45 -6.09 -10.45 -10.05
N GLU A 46 -5.73 -9.60 -11.00
CA GLU A 46 -4.99 -9.94 -12.21
C GLU A 46 -3.60 -10.48 -11.89
N PHE A 47 -2.96 -9.99 -10.81
CA PHE A 47 -1.61 -10.41 -10.43
C PHE A 47 -1.64 -11.67 -9.57
N SER A 48 -2.67 -11.78 -8.72
CA SER A 48 -2.84 -12.91 -7.79
C SER A 48 -2.92 -14.25 -8.52
N ALA A 49 -3.55 -14.30 -9.69
CA ALA A 49 -3.71 -15.51 -10.50
C ALA A 49 -2.44 -15.92 -11.25
N CYS A 50 -1.45 -15.03 -11.37
CA CYS A 50 -0.24 -15.31 -12.13
C CYS A 50 0.84 -16.04 -11.33
N HIS A 51 0.74 -16.08 -9.99
CA HIS A 51 1.75 -16.68 -9.10
C HIS A 51 3.19 -16.23 -9.46
N ARG A 52 3.38 -14.91 -9.61
CA ARG A 52 4.68 -14.36 -10.03
C ARG A 52 5.76 -14.73 -9.02
N GLU A 53 6.90 -15.17 -9.53
CA GLU A 53 8.07 -15.51 -8.74
C GLU A 53 9.07 -14.35 -8.69
N ARG A 54 9.80 -14.24 -7.58
CA ARG A 54 10.89 -13.28 -7.41
C ARG A 54 12.02 -13.58 -8.40
N ILE A 55 12.54 -12.53 -9.01
CA ILE A 55 13.73 -12.63 -9.86
C ILE A 55 14.93 -12.89 -8.96
N ILE A 56 15.62 -14.01 -9.16
CA ILE A 56 16.88 -14.32 -8.50
C ILE A 56 18.00 -13.57 -9.24
N ILE A 57 18.44 -12.45 -8.67
CA ILE A 57 19.62 -11.74 -9.19
C ILE A 57 20.85 -12.41 -8.56
N ARG A 58 21.55 -13.25 -9.33
CA ARG A 58 22.89 -13.69 -8.96
C ARG A 58 23.78 -12.46 -8.89
N LYS A 59 24.31 -12.13 -7.71
CA LYS A 59 25.42 -11.19 -7.62
C LYS A 59 26.59 -11.84 -8.36
N GLU A 60 27.02 -11.27 -9.47
CA GLU A 60 28.36 -11.55 -9.96
C GLU A 60 29.32 -10.98 -8.92
N GLU A 61 29.80 -11.83 -8.02
CA GLU A 61 30.93 -11.49 -7.17
C GLU A 61 32.12 -11.19 -8.08
N GLU A 62 32.67 -9.98 -7.95
CA GLU A 62 34.01 -9.68 -8.42
C GLU A 62 34.95 -10.77 -7.86
N LYS A 63 35.45 -11.64 -8.75
CA LYS A 63 36.36 -12.73 -8.41
C LYS A 63 37.64 -12.18 -7.78
N GLY A 64 37.64 -12.08 -6.45
CA GLY A 64 38.82 -12.07 -5.59
C GLY A 64 39.08 -13.49 -5.09
N GLU A 65 40.31 -13.96 -5.29
CA GLU A 65 40.78 -15.32 -5.08
C GLU A 65 40.57 -15.95 -3.68
N LYS A 66 40.34 -17.28 -3.73
CA LYS A 66 40.69 -18.36 -2.77
C LYS A 66 39.71 -18.69 -1.63
N GLY A 67 38.87 -19.69 -1.89
CA GLY A 67 39.19 -21.06 -1.48
C GLY A 67 38.46 -21.66 -0.27
N GLY A 68 37.36 -22.38 -0.54
CA GLY A 68 36.82 -23.51 0.25
C GLY A 68 36.01 -23.10 1.50
N LYS A 69 34.91 -23.75 1.88
CA LYS A 69 34.20 -24.94 1.41
C LYS A 69 32.81 -24.89 2.08
N LYS A 70 31.76 -25.20 1.30
CA LYS A 70 30.54 -25.91 1.71
C LYS A 70 29.86 -25.44 3.01
N GLU A 71 29.01 -24.43 2.93
CA GLU A 71 27.99 -24.13 3.95
C GLU A 71 26.92 -23.16 3.41
N GLU A 72 26.46 -23.31 2.16
CA GLU A 72 25.46 -22.39 1.57
C GLU A 72 24.41 -23.08 0.68
N GLU A 73 24.21 -24.40 0.81
CA GLU A 73 23.25 -25.13 -0.04
C GLU A 73 21.92 -25.46 0.66
N GLU A 74 21.70 -25.07 1.94
CA GLU A 74 20.51 -25.49 2.72
C GLU A 74 19.57 -24.38 3.18
N GLU A 75 19.80 -23.10 2.88
CA GLU A 75 18.84 -22.03 3.24
C GLU A 75 17.94 -21.54 2.09
N GLU A 76 18.14 -21.96 0.83
CA GLU A 76 17.45 -21.40 -0.35
C GLU A 76 16.04 -22.00 -0.70
N GLU A 77 15.29 -22.51 0.27
CA GLU A 77 13.81 -22.64 0.13
C GLU A 77 13.10 -21.30 0.49
N ILE A 78 13.75 -20.18 0.18
CA ILE A 78 13.32 -18.82 0.55
C ILE A 78 12.21 -18.40 -0.41
N ASN A 79 10.96 -18.60 0.00
CA ASN A 79 9.76 -17.84 -0.38
C ASN A 79 9.80 -17.26 -1.82
N LYS A 80 9.66 -18.15 -2.82
CA LYS A 80 9.74 -17.80 -4.25
C LYS A 80 8.67 -16.81 -4.70
N GLU A 81 7.53 -16.78 -4.02
CA GLU A 81 6.42 -15.91 -4.38
C GLU A 81 6.64 -14.45 -3.97
N LEU A 82 6.16 -13.54 -4.81
CA LEU A 82 6.15 -12.12 -4.49
C LEU A 82 5.20 -11.82 -3.32
N SER A 83 5.63 -10.95 -2.42
CA SER A 83 4.78 -10.35 -1.39
C SER A 83 3.64 -9.54 -2.03
N PRO A 84 2.54 -9.27 -1.29
CA PRO A 84 1.50 -8.35 -1.76
C PRO A 84 2.13 -7.06 -2.26
N CYS A 85 1.76 -6.65 -3.47
CA CYS A 85 2.43 -5.56 -4.18
C CYS A 85 1.67 -4.24 -4.12
N CYS A 86 0.48 -4.21 -3.54
CA CYS A 86 -0.35 -3.02 -3.44
C CYS A 86 -0.63 -2.62 -2.00
N LEU A 87 -0.79 -1.32 -1.77
CA LEU A 87 -1.10 -0.71 -0.49
C LEU A 87 -2.15 0.39 -0.70
N SER A 88 -3.24 0.34 0.06
CA SER A 88 -4.17 1.47 0.21
C SER A 88 -4.03 2.06 1.60
N LYS A 89 -3.93 3.39 1.71
CA LYS A 89 -3.76 4.08 2.99
C LYS A 89 -4.51 5.41 3.04
N LEU A 90 -5.24 5.62 4.14
CA LEU A 90 -5.90 6.87 4.49
C LEU A 90 -5.31 7.43 5.78
N ILE A 91 -5.04 8.72 5.78
CA ILE A 91 -4.58 9.46 6.96
C ILE A 91 -5.71 10.39 7.38
N CYS A 92 -6.24 10.19 8.57
CA CYS A 92 -7.44 10.84 9.07
C CYS A 92 -7.16 11.66 10.34
N LEU A 93 -7.88 12.77 10.49
CA LEU A 93 -7.81 13.65 11.67
C LEU A 93 -8.97 13.37 12.62
N LYS A 94 -8.69 12.86 13.82
CA LYS A 94 -9.71 12.44 14.80
C LYS A 94 -10.55 13.62 15.28
N SER A 95 -9.92 14.73 15.64
CA SER A 95 -10.59 15.96 16.11
C SER A 95 -11.57 16.57 15.10
N LYS A 96 -11.50 16.18 13.83
CA LYS A 96 -12.40 16.66 12.76
C LYS A 96 -13.21 15.55 12.12
N ASN A 97 -13.85 14.70 12.94
CA ASN A 97 -14.73 13.63 12.48
C ASN A 97 -14.06 12.71 11.45
N LEU A 98 -12.80 12.33 11.71
CA LEU A 98 -11.98 11.52 10.81
C LEU A 98 -11.88 12.12 9.40
N LYS A 99 -11.76 13.45 9.29
CA LYS A 99 -11.49 14.12 8.02
C LYS A 99 -10.22 13.55 7.39
N VAL A 100 -10.29 13.18 6.11
CA VAL A 100 -9.14 12.67 5.38
C VAL A 100 -8.18 13.81 5.05
N LEU A 101 -6.94 13.67 5.49
CA LEU A 101 -5.85 14.62 5.26
C LEU A 101 -4.88 14.16 4.16
N GLY A 102 -4.81 12.86 3.93
CA GLY A 102 -3.91 12.25 2.95
C GLY A 102 -4.44 10.90 2.48
N ILE A 103 -4.26 10.64 1.20
CA ILE A 103 -4.61 9.38 0.53
C ILE A 103 -3.38 8.92 -0.22
N HIS A 104 -2.98 7.67 0.01
CA HIS A 104 -1.81 7.06 -0.62
C HIS A 104 -2.21 5.69 -1.18
N PHE A 105 -1.80 5.45 -2.42
CA PHE A 105 -2.04 4.22 -3.14
C PHE A 105 -0.76 3.74 -3.82
N VAL A 106 -0.38 2.50 -3.54
CA VAL A 106 0.65 1.79 -4.31
C VAL A 106 -0.07 0.67 -5.05
N GLY A 107 0.09 0.60 -6.37
CA GLY A 107 -0.55 -0.42 -7.20
C GLY A 107 -0.71 -0.01 -8.66
N PRO A 108 -1.24 -0.89 -9.52
CA PRO A 108 -1.51 -0.57 -10.92
C PRO A 108 -2.54 0.55 -11.08
N GLU A 109 -2.38 1.37 -12.12
CA GLU A 109 -3.30 2.46 -12.49
C GLU A 109 -3.51 3.47 -11.34
N ALA A 110 -2.41 3.86 -10.68
CA ALA A 110 -2.47 4.72 -9.51
C ALA A 110 -2.92 6.14 -9.85
N ALA A 111 -2.65 6.62 -11.07
CA ALA A 111 -3.11 7.93 -11.54
C ALA A 111 -4.64 7.99 -11.60
N GLU A 112 -5.26 6.94 -12.14
CA GLU A 112 -6.69 6.78 -12.35
C GLU A 112 -7.41 6.72 -11.00
N VAL A 113 -6.87 5.92 -10.06
CA VAL A 113 -7.40 5.83 -8.69
C VAL A 113 -7.31 7.18 -7.99
N ILE A 114 -6.14 7.81 -7.96
CA ILE A 114 -5.91 9.01 -7.17
C ILE A 114 -6.61 10.24 -7.73
N GLN A 115 -6.87 10.31 -9.04
CA GLN A 115 -7.60 11.41 -9.65
C GLN A 115 -9.00 11.58 -9.04
N GLY A 116 -9.74 10.47 -8.82
CA GLY A 116 -11.04 10.50 -8.15
C GLY A 116 -10.93 10.85 -6.66
N MET A 117 -9.91 10.31 -5.99
CA MET A 117 -9.64 10.57 -4.56
C MET A 117 -9.28 12.03 -4.30
N ALA A 118 -8.62 12.70 -5.24
CA ALA A 118 -8.30 14.12 -5.17
C ALA A 118 -9.56 15.01 -5.14
N LEU A 119 -10.61 14.62 -5.87
CA LEU A 119 -11.89 15.32 -5.78
C LEU A 119 -12.52 15.14 -4.39
N ALA A 120 -12.52 13.91 -3.86
CA ALA A 120 -13.10 13.60 -2.55
C ALA A 120 -12.44 14.41 -1.42
N ILE A 121 -11.10 14.46 -1.38
CA ILE A 121 -10.38 15.22 -0.35
C ILE A 121 -10.60 16.74 -0.48
N GLN A 122 -10.74 17.25 -1.71
CA GLN A 122 -11.07 18.66 -1.96
C GLN A 122 -12.47 19.03 -1.46
N LEU A 123 -13.44 18.12 -1.59
CA LEU A 123 -14.79 18.24 -1.03
C LEU A 123 -14.82 18.07 0.50
N GLY A 124 -13.70 17.68 1.11
CA GLY A 124 -13.56 17.54 2.55
C GLY A 124 -14.05 16.19 3.09
N ALA A 125 -13.94 15.13 2.29
CA ALA A 125 -14.33 13.77 2.67
C ALA A 125 -13.77 13.35 4.04
N THR A 126 -14.59 12.60 4.76
CA THR A 126 -14.31 11.94 6.02
C THR A 126 -14.20 10.44 5.82
N LYS A 127 -13.62 9.72 6.78
CA LYS A 127 -13.57 8.25 6.73
C LYS A 127 -14.97 7.62 6.56
N ALA A 128 -16.00 8.22 7.17
CA ALA A 128 -17.37 7.74 7.04
C ALA A 128 -17.90 7.82 5.59
N ASP A 129 -17.48 8.81 4.81
CA ASP A 129 -17.88 8.92 3.40
C ASP A 129 -17.34 7.75 2.57
N PHE A 130 -16.13 7.29 2.87
CA PHE A 130 -15.54 6.09 2.26
C PHE A 130 -16.28 4.82 2.67
N ASP A 131 -16.59 4.66 3.97
CA ASP A 131 -17.30 3.48 4.48
C ASP A 131 -18.74 3.35 3.98
N ASN A 132 -19.40 4.49 3.72
CA ASN A 132 -20.77 4.52 3.20
C ASN A 132 -20.82 4.39 1.66
N THR A 133 -19.67 4.44 0.98
CA THR A 133 -19.60 4.31 -0.47
C THR A 133 -19.47 2.84 -0.87
N LEU A 134 -20.28 2.38 -1.83
CA LEU A 134 -20.15 1.03 -2.36
C LEU A 134 -18.93 0.93 -3.29
N GLY A 135 -18.11 -0.09 -3.06
CA GLY A 135 -17.01 -0.44 -3.94
C GLY A 135 -17.48 -1.01 -5.28
N ILE A 136 -16.72 -0.74 -6.35
CA ILE A 136 -16.90 -1.40 -7.64
C ILE A 136 -16.08 -2.70 -7.60
N HIS A 137 -16.71 -3.85 -7.81
CA HIS A 137 -16.05 -5.15 -7.70
C HIS A 137 -15.99 -5.88 -9.05
N PRO A 138 -14.84 -6.46 -9.45
CA PRO A 138 -13.52 -6.33 -8.82
C PRO A 138 -12.80 -5.04 -9.24
N SER A 139 -12.18 -4.31 -8.31
CA SER A 139 -11.27 -3.20 -8.63
C SER A 139 -10.24 -2.91 -7.54
N ASN A 140 -9.06 -2.41 -7.90
CA ASN A 140 -8.06 -2.01 -6.91
C ASN A 140 -8.55 -0.85 -6.02
N ALA A 141 -9.34 0.07 -6.59
CA ALA A 141 -9.87 1.23 -5.89
C ALA A 141 -10.88 0.88 -4.78
N GLU A 142 -11.58 -0.26 -4.89
CA GLU A 142 -12.59 -0.67 -3.90
C GLU A 142 -12.01 -0.88 -2.50
N CYS A 143 -10.70 -1.13 -2.40
CA CYS A 143 -10.02 -1.32 -1.13
C CYS A 143 -10.21 -0.13 -0.19
N PHE A 144 -10.30 1.10 -0.71
CA PHE A 144 -10.51 2.31 0.09
C PHE A 144 -11.86 2.35 0.81
N MET A 145 -12.87 1.65 0.28
CA MET A 145 -14.24 1.60 0.82
C MET A 145 -14.37 0.56 1.93
N GLN A 146 -13.33 -0.25 2.17
CA GLN A 146 -13.33 -1.33 3.15
C GLN A 146 -12.12 -1.28 4.10
N LEU A 147 -11.46 -0.12 4.23
CA LEU A 147 -10.34 0.06 5.15
C LEU A 147 -10.82 0.11 6.61
N GLN A 148 -10.70 -1.01 7.33
CA GLN A 148 -11.09 -1.11 8.74
C GLN A 148 -9.90 -1.14 9.70
N ILE A 149 -8.77 -1.71 9.26
CA ILE A 149 -7.58 -1.90 10.08
C ILE A 149 -6.85 -0.57 10.25
N THR A 150 -6.54 -0.22 11.50
CA THR A 150 -5.72 0.96 11.79
C THR A 150 -4.33 0.57 12.24
N LYS A 151 -3.35 1.43 11.92
CA LYS A 151 -1.96 1.23 12.38
C LYS A 151 -1.87 1.19 13.90
N ARG A 152 -2.74 1.93 14.61
CA ARG A 152 -2.76 2.01 16.07
C ARG A 152 -3.34 0.75 16.72
N SER A 153 -4.24 0.02 16.05
CA SER A 153 -4.81 -1.22 16.61
C SER A 153 -3.78 -2.34 16.75
N GLY A 154 -2.69 -2.28 15.99
CA GLY A 154 -1.66 -3.32 15.94
C GLY A 154 -2.12 -4.60 15.22
N GLU A 155 -3.32 -4.59 14.63
CA GLU A 155 -3.80 -5.68 13.80
C GLU A 155 -3.00 -5.78 12.50
N ASN A 156 -2.92 -6.99 11.94
CA ASN A 156 -2.19 -7.22 10.71
C ASN A 156 -2.95 -6.65 9.51
N TRP A 157 -2.39 -5.64 8.85
CA TRP A 157 -2.98 -5.00 7.66
C TRP A 157 -2.64 -5.71 6.34
N VAL A 158 -1.90 -6.81 6.38
CA VAL A 158 -1.62 -7.65 5.20
C VAL A 158 -2.84 -8.50 4.89
N ALA A 159 -3.38 -8.41 3.68
CA ALA A 159 -4.52 -9.22 3.28
C ALA A 159 -4.24 -10.72 3.50
N THR A 160 -5.13 -11.39 4.23
CA THR A 160 -5.20 -12.84 4.35
C THR A 160 -5.72 -13.43 3.04
N GLY A 161 -4.99 -14.39 2.48
CA GLY A 161 -5.27 -15.00 1.18
C GLY A 161 -4.11 -14.90 0.18
N GLY A 162 -4.29 -15.53 -0.98
CA GLY A 162 -3.21 -15.69 -1.97
C GLY A 162 -2.27 -16.84 -1.60
N CYS A 163 -1.16 -16.97 -2.33
CA CYS A 163 -0.18 -18.05 -2.14
C CYS A 163 1.18 -17.57 -1.59
N GLY A 164 1.30 -16.27 -1.30
CA GLY A 164 2.51 -15.67 -0.77
C GLY A 164 2.94 -16.33 0.54
N GLY A 165 4.24 -16.60 0.72
CA GLY A 165 4.72 -17.37 1.87
C GLY A 165 4.83 -18.88 1.62
N GLY A 166 4.63 -19.35 0.38
CA GLY A 166 4.77 -20.75 0.01
C GLY A 166 3.57 -21.63 0.39
N LYS A 167 2.44 -21.02 0.78
CA LYS A 167 1.20 -21.73 1.11
C LYS A 167 0.00 -20.88 0.74
N CYS A 168 -0.92 -21.45 -0.04
CA CYS A 168 -2.21 -20.81 -0.33
C CYS A 168 -3.17 -20.95 0.86
N GLY A 169 -3.79 -19.86 1.30
CA GLY A 169 -4.75 -19.85 2.41
C GLY A 169 -5.23 -18.48 2.84
#